data_AF-A0A363UC50-F1
#
_entry.id   AF-A0A363UC50-F1
#
_cell.length_a   1.000
_cell.length_b   1.000
_cell.length_c   1.000
_cell.angle_alpha   90.00
_cell.angle_beta   90.00
_cell.angle_gamma   90.00
#
_symmetry.space_group_name_H-M   'P 1'
#
loop_
_entity.id
_entity.type
_entity.pdbx_description
1 polymer ?
#
loop_
_entity_poly.entity_id
_entity_poly.type
_entity_poly.pdbx_seq_one_letter_code
_entity_poly.pdbx_strand_id
1 'polypeptide(L)'
;MLSLDSPRWSELSHAYGAASDIPELLRQLETMPSSDGEKEPWFSIWSSLAHQGDVYSASFAAVPHVVRILAQAPNRADFSYFQFPAWVEICRQKKSVPVPKALDSDYFSVLQQLPSSVSAAANREWDEGFLLCALSAIAAAKGYGTVAEAIQELHSSVAEEFLEWLFSH
;
A
#
# COMPACT_ATOMS: atom_id res chain seq x y z
N MET A 1 11.78 -11.63 -4.40
CA MET A 1 11.69 -10.42 -3.57
C MET A 1 13.09 -10.00 -3.18
N LEU A 2 13.41 -8.70 -3.15
CA LEU A 2 14.74 -8.22 -2.72
C LEU A 2 14.97 -8.54 -1.24
N SER A 3 16.04 -9.28 -0.92
CA SER A 3 16.38 -9.59 0.48
C SER A 3 16.61 -8.32 1.31
N LEU A 4 16.19 -8.32 2.57
CA LEU A 4 16.40 -7.19 3.51
C LEU A 4 17.88 -6.99 3.86
N ASP A 5 18.72 -8.02 3.68
CA ASP A 5 20.17 -7.94 3.93
C ASP A 5 20.98 -7.62 2.67
N SER A 6 20.30 -7.38 1.54
CA SER A 6 20.95 -7.08 0.27
C SER A 6 21.57 -5.67 0.29
N PRO A 7 22.84 -5.50 -0.09
CA PRO A 7 23.45 -4.17 -0.19
C PRO A 7 22.77 -3.31 -1.27
N ARG A 8 22.08 -3.93 -2.23
CA ARG A 8 21.37 -3.24 -3.32
C ARG A 8 20.29 -2.25 -2.85
N TRP A 9 19.87 -2.28 -1.58
CA TRP A 9 19.00 -1.25 -1.02
C TRP A 9 19.62 0.15 -1.09
N SER A 10 20.96 0.27 -1.02
CA SER A 10 21.65 1.56 -1.18
C SER A 10 21.68 2.08 -2.63
N GLU A 11 21.38 1.21 -3.60
CA GLU A 11 21.22 1.57 -5.02
C GLU A 11 19.79 2.05 -5.34
N LEU A 12 18.84 1.78 -4.44
CA LEU A 12 17.47 2.26 -4.55
C LEU A 12 17.34 3.63 -3.88
N SER A 13 16.30 4.36 -4.26
CA SER A 13 16.01 5.68 -3.73
C SER A 13 14.61 5.78 -3.16
N HIS A 14 14.44 6.72 -2.24
CA HIS A 14 13.17 7.21 -1.72
C HIS A 14 13.20 8.76 -1.66
N ALA A 15 12.19 9.40 -1.05
CA ALA A 15 12.04 10.85 -1.03
C ALA A 15 13.24 11.66 -0.50
N TYR A 16 14.11 11.05 0.30
CA TYR A 16 15.22 11.72 0.99
C TYR A 16 16.60 11.20 0.59
N GLY A 17 16.70 10.32 -0.41
CA GLY A 17 17.99 9.80 -0.89
C GLY A 17 18.02 8.28 -1.01
N ALA A 18 19.15 7.69 -0.65
CA ALA A 18 19.42 6.26 -0.78
C ALA A 18 18.67 5.44 0.28
N ALA A 19 18.11 4.29 -0.11
CA ALA A 19 17.18 3.52 0.71
C ALA A 19 17.82 2.46 1.61
N SER A 20 19.01 2.74 2.14
CA SER A 20 19.74 1.83 3.03
C SER A 20 19.08 1.63 4.41
N ASP A 21 18.21 2.55 4.81
CA ASP A 21 17.47 2.58 6.07
C ASP A 21 16.15 1.78 6.03
N ILE A 22 15.52 1.69 4.84
CA ILE A 22 14.23 1.03 4.64
C ILE A 22 14.17 -0.43 5.13
N PRO A 23 15.20 -1.28 4.95
CA PRO A 23 15.13 -2.66 5.41
C PRO A 23 14.84 -2.81 6.90
N GLU A 24 15.36 -1.90 7.73
CA GLU A 24 15.14 -1.96 9.18
C GLU A 24 13.70 -1.59 9.55
N LEU A 25 13.12 -0.59 8.87
CA LEU A 25 11.71 -0.25 9.03
C LEU A 25 10.81 -1.43 8.64
N LEU A 26 11.15 -2.15 7.57
CA LEU A 26 10.41 -3.35 7.14
C LEU A 26 10.53 -4.52 8.12
N ARG A 27 11.68 -4.69 8.81
CA ARG A 27 11.80 -5.70 9.88
C ARG A 27 10.88 -5.38 11.05
N GLN A 28 10.74 -4.11 11.41
CA GLN A 28 9.85 -3.69 12.50
C GLN A 28 8.38 -4.02 12.21
N LEU A 29 7.96 -3.98 10.94
CA LEU A 29 6.61 -4.39 10.54
C LEU A 29 6.28 -5.86 10.84
N GLU A 30 7.27 -6.75 10.98
CA GLU A 30 7.02 -8.16 11.36
C GLU A 30 6.32 -8.28 12.74
N THR A 31 6.48 -7.27 13.60
CA THR A 31 5.80 -7.22 14.90
C THR A 31 4.34 -6.78 14.81
N MET A 32 3.86 -6.46 13.61
CA MET A 32 2.50 -5.99 13.31
C MET A 32 2.10 -4.75 14.14
N PRO A 33 2.91 -3.66 14.13
CA PRO A 33 2.56 -2.42 14.83
C PRO A 33 1.32 -1.76 14.19
N SER A 34 0.56 -1.04 15.02
CA SER A 34 -0.53 -0.16 14.56
C SER A 34 0.04 1.07 13.86
N SER A 35 -0.72 1.63 12.91
CA SER A 35 -0.34 2.84 12.18
C SER A 35 -1.04 4.10 12.68
N ASP A 36 -1.50 4.15 13.92
CA ASP A 36 -2.24 5.33 14.41
C ASP A 36 -1.34 6.57 14.45
N GLY A 37 -1.75 7.65 13.80
CA GLY A 37 -1.03 8.91 13.80
C GLY A 37 0.38 8.78 13.22
N GLU A 38 1.38 9.31 13.94
CA GLU A 38 2.78 9.33 13.49
C GLU A 38 3.62 8.20 14.12
N LYS A 39 3.00 7.04 14.39
CA LYS A 39 3.71 5.89 14.98
C LYS A 39 4.67 5.23 13.98
N GLU A 40 5.85 4.86 14.48
CA GLU A 40 6.84 4.10 13.74
C GLU A 40 6.50 2.59 13.69
N PRO A 41 6.93 1.86 12.65
CA PRO A 41 7.73 2.33 11.50
C PRO A 41 6.88 2.93 10.37
N TRP A 42 5.55 2.95 10.51
CA TRP A 42 4.65 3.37 9.43
C TRP A 42 4.83 4.82 9.04
N PHE A 43 5.03 5.71 10.01
CA PHE A 43 5.32 7.12 9.73
C PHE A 43 6.52 7.28 8.81
N SER A 44 7.68 6.70 9.15
CA SER A 44 8.86 6.76 8.30
C SER A 44 8.66 6.08 6.94
N ILE A 45 7.93 4.96 6.89
CA ILE A 45 7.61 4.26 5.62
C ILE A 45 6.78 5.14 4.70
N TRP A 46 5.68 5.72 5.18
CA TRP A 46 4.82 6.61 4.39
C TRP A 46 5.57 7.86 3.95
N SER A 47 6.30 8.48 4.90
CA SER A 47 7.06 9.70 4.68
C SER A 47 8.14 9.53 3.61
N SER A 48 8.84 8.39 3.59
CA SER A 48 9.93 8.12 2.65
C SER A 48 9.46 7.51 1.32
N LEU A 49 8.56 6.52 1.35
CA LEU A 49 8.24 5.66 0.21
C LEU A 49 6.99 6.11 -0.58
N ALA A 50 6.18 7.01 -0.05
CA ALA A 50 4.94 7.46 -0.68
C ALA A 50 4.73 8.99 -0.54
N HIS A 51 5.84 9.73 -0.42
CA HIS A 51 5.85 11.15 -0.10
C HIS A 51 5.01 11.96 -1.10
N GLN A 52 3.97 12.65 -0.63
CA GLN A 52 3.12 13.53 -1.45
C GLN A 52 2.61 12.86 -2.75
N GLY A 53 2.34 11.56 -2.68
CA GLY A 53 1.85 10.78 -3.82
C GLY A 53 2.91 10.46 -4.88
N ASP A 54 4.20 10.68 -4.60
CA ASP A 54 5.31 10.12 -5.39
C ASP A 54 5.70 8.74 -4.91
N VAL A 55 6.21 7.93 -5.84
CA VAL A 55 6.74 6.59 -5.57
C VAL A 55 8.11 6.42 -6.20
N TYR A 56 8.93 5.59 -5.58
CA TYR A 56 10.35 5.46 -5.87
C TYR A 56 10.73 3.99 -6.07
N SER A 57 11.97 3.75 -6.46
CA SER A 57 12.48 2.38 -6.63
C SER A 57 12.43 1.57 -5.33
N ALA A 58 12.63 2.22 -4.17
CA ALA A 58 12.47 1.60 -2.86
C ALA A 58 10.99 1.27 -2.53
N SER A 59 10.03 2.06 -3.01
CA SER A 59 8.59 1.78 -2.82
C SER A 59 8.22 0.44 -3.44
N PHE A 60 8.68 0.21 -4.67
CA PHE A 60 8.45 -1.06 -5.39
C PHE A 60 9.17 -2.24 -4.73
N ALA A 61 10.34 -2.03 -4.13
CA ALA A 61 11.05 -3.07 -3.38
C ALA A 61 10.39 -3.40 -2.03
N ALA A 62 9.75 -2.42 -1.39
CA ALA A 62 9.09 -2.56 -0.09
C ALA A 62 7.73 -3.27 -0.17
N VAL A 63 6.93 -3.01 -1.21
CA VAL A 63 5.58 -3.59 -1.36
C VAL A 63 5.55 -5.13 -1.21
N PRO A 64 6.45 -5.91 -1.84
CA PRO A 64 6.54 -7.35 -1.60
C PRO A 64 6.70 -7.77 -0.14
N HIS A 65 7.43 -7.00 0.67
CA HIS A 65 7.60 -7.31 2.09
C HIS A 65 6.33 -7.02 2.88
N VAL A 66 5.70 -5.87 2.64
CA VAL A 66 4.43 -5.49 3.30
C VAL A 66 3.34 -6.50 3.00
N VAL A 67 3.17 -6.90 1.73
CA VAL A 67 2.15 -7.87 1.33
C VAL A 67 2.44 -9.26 1.89
N ARG A 68 3.71 -9.67 1.96
CA ARG A 68 4.09 -10.94 2.61
C ARG A 68 3.69 -10.94 4.09
N ILE A 69 4.01 -9.87 4.82
CA ILE A 69 3.68 -9.75 6.25
C ILE A 69 2.16 -9.79 6.43
N LEU A 70 1.43 -9.04 5.60
CA LEU A 70 -0.03 -9.06 5.55
C LEU A 70 -0.58 -10.50 5.38
N ALA A 71 -0.04 -11.25 4.42
CA ALA A 71 -0.51 -12.60 4.11
C ALA A 71 -0.30 -13.60 5.26
N GLN A 72 0.64 -13.36 6.18
CA GLN A 72 0.87 -14.23 7.33
C GLN A 72 -0.21 -14.10 8.41
N ALA A 73 -0.78 -12.90 8.59
CA ALA A 73 -1.76 -12.63 9.64
C ALA A 73 -2.79 -11.56 9.23
N PRO A 74 -3.58 -11.80 8.17
CA PRO A 74 -4.48 -10.78 7.60
C PRO A 74 -5.53 -10.28 8.60
N ASN A 75 -5.99 -11.13 9.52
CA ASN A 75 -6.94 -10.75 10.57
C ASN A 75 -6.35 -9.83 11.64
N ARG A 76 -5.03 -9.84 11.82
CA ARG A 76 -4.31 -8.98 12.78
C ARG A 76 -3.73 -7.73 12.14
N ALA A 77 -3.72 -7.66 10.81
CA ALA A 77 -3.13 -6.57 10.08
C ALA A 77 -3.92 -5.28 10.28
N ASP A 78 -3.19 -4.22 10.61
CA ASP A 78 -3.68 -2.85 10.53
C ASP A 78 -4.07 -2.50 9.07
N PHE A 79 -4.92 -1.49 8.87
CA PHE A 79 -5.33 -1.03 7.54
C PHE A 79 -4.13 -0.60 6.67
N SER A 80 -3.05 -0.08 7.25
CA SER A 80 -1.85 0.34 6.51
C SER A 80 -1.21 -0.78 5.70
N TYR A 81 -1.34 -2.04 6.13
CA TYR A 81 -0.83 -3.19 5.36
C TYR A 81 -1.58 -3.42 4.05
N PHE A 82 -2.83 -2.95 3.95
CA PHE A 82 -3.64 -2.96 2.73
C PHE A 82 -3.47 -1.64 1.96
N GLN A 83 -3.51 -0.52 2.68
CA GLN A 83 -3.49 0.82 2.10
C GLN A 83 -2.16 1.14 1.44
N PHE A 84 -1.03 0.83 2.08
CA PHE A 84 0.30 1.14 1.54
C PHE A 84 0.56 0.52 0.16
N PRO A 85 0.40 -0.81 -0.06
CA PRO A 85 0.59 -1.39 -1.38
C PRO A 85 -0.45 -0.90 -2.40
N ALA A 86 -1.69 -0.63 -1.97
CA ALA A 86 -2.71 -0.04 -2.84
C ALA A 86 -2.29 1.36 -3.32
N TRP A 87 -1.84 2.21 -2.41
CA TRP A 87 -1.42 3.58 -2.69
C TRP A 87 -0.19 3.65 -3.59
N VAL A 88 0.82 2.82 -3.32
CA VAL A 88 2.00 2.74 -4.21
C VAL A 88 1.57 2.39 -5.64
N GLU A 89 0.64 1.45 -5.80
CA GLU A 89 0.14 1.05 -7.11
C GLU A 89 -0.75 2.12 -7.77
N ILE A 90 -1.58 2.83 -6.99
CA ILE A 90 -2.34 3.99 -7.46
C ILE A 90 -1.40 5.06 -8.02
N CYS A 91 -0.39 5.47 -7.24
CA CYS A 91 0.58 6.47 -7.66
C CYS A 91 1.35 6.03 -8.90
N ARG A 92 1.76 4.75 -8.96
CA ARG A 92 2.43 4.18 -10.13
C ARG A 92 1.56 4.29 -11.39
N GLN A 93 0.30 3.90 -11.31
CA GLN A 93 -0.63 3.95 -12.45
C GLN A 93 -0.93 5.39 -12.86
N LYS A 94 -1.27 6.26 -11.89
CA LYS A 94 -1.61 7.67 -12.12
C LYS A 94 -0.48 8.44 -12.80
N LYS A 95 0.76 8.22 -12.36
CA LYS A 95 1.96 8.90 -12.88
C LYS A 95 2.70 8.10 -13.94
N SER A 96 2.20 6.92 -14.32
CA SER A 96 2.85 6.00 -15.26
C SER A 96 4.31 5.69 -14.91
N VAL A 97 4.61 5.53 -13.61
CA VAL A 97 5.98 5.24 -13.14
C VAL A 97 6.33 3.79 -13.50
N PRO A 98 7.44 3.53 -14.21
CA PRO A 98 7.86 2.17 -14.50
C PRO A 98 8.42 1.48 -13.26
N VAL A 99 8.03 0.23 -13.03
CA VAL A 99 8.69 -0.62 -12.02
C VAL A 99 10.08 -1.01 -12.54
N PRO A 100 11.15 -0.89 -11.73
CA PRO A 100 12.47 -1.37 -12.13
C PRO A 100 12.41 -2.85 -12.55
N LYS A 101 13.02 -3.19 -13.68
CA LYS A 101 12.98 -4.55 -14.26
C LYS A 101 13.47 -5.65 -13.31
N ALA A 102 14.34 -5.32 -12.36
CA ALA A 102 14.81 -6.29 -11.37
C ALA A 102 13.78 -6.58 -10.25
N LEU A 103 12.69 -5.81 -10.18
CA LEU A 103 11.65 -5.87 -9.14
C LEU A 103 10.25 -6.20 -9.69
N ASP A 104 10.04 -6.08 -11.00
CA ASP A 104 8.71 -6.14 -11.63
C ASP A 104 7.95 -7.44 -11.32
N SER A 105 8.58 -8.59 -11.49
CA SER A 105 7.96 -9.89 -11.29
C SER A 105 7.49 -10.08 -9.85
N ASP A 106 8.33 -9.72 -8.88
CA ASP A 106 7.97 -9.81 -7.47
C ASP A 106 6.85 -8.83 -7.11
N TYR A 107 6.98 -7.58 -7.57
CA TYR A 107 6.02 -6.51 -7.31
C TYR A 107 4.61 -6.85 -7.83
N PHE A 108 4.49 -7.23 -9.10
CA PHE A 108 3.18 -7.56 -9.67
C PHE A 108 2.61 -8.88 -9.11
N SER A 109 3.46 -9.86 -8.80
CA SER A 109 3.03 -11.13 -8.20
C SER A 109 2.39 -10.93 -6.83
N VAL A 110 2.95 -10.08 -5.98
CA VAL A 110 2.35 -9.82 -4.65
C VAL A 110 1.07 -9.00 -4.73
N LEU A 111 0.95 -8.05 -5.67
CA LEU A 111 -0.30 -7.29 -5.83
C LEU A 111 -1.48 -8.20 -6.14
N GLN A 112 -1.26 -9.27 -6.92
CA GLN A 112 -2.30 -10.28 -7.21
C GLN A 112 -2.79 -11.03 -5.96
N GLN A 113 -2.07 -10.98 -4.85
CA GLN A 113 -2.45 -11.63 -3.59
C GLN A 113 -3.39 -10.76 -2.73
N LEU A 114 -3.44 -9.44 -2.96
CA LEU A 114 -4.24 -8.51 -2.15
C LEU A 114 -5.72 -8.91 -2.04
N PRO A 115 -6.43 -9.33 -3.12
CA PRO A 115 -7.82 -9.76 -3.00
C PRO A 115 -8.01 -10.96 -2.05
N SER A 116 -7.08 -11.91 -2.06
CA SER A 116 -7.12 -13.08 -1.18
C SER A 116 -6.86 -12.68 0.27
N SER A 117 -5.93 -11.75 0.52
CA SER A 117 -5.69 -11.19 1.86
C SER A 117 -6.89 -10.43 2.40
N VAL A 118 -7.58 -9.64 1.56
CA VAL A 118 -8.84 -8.96 1.93
C VAL A 118 -9.91 -9.98 2.29
N SER A 119 -10.09 -11.02 1.47
CA SER A 119 -11.03 -12.10 1.77
C SER A 119 -10.70 -12.82 3.08
N ALA A 120 -9.43 -13.06 3.38
CA ALA A 120 -9.01 -13.69 4.62
C ALA A 120 -9.24 -12.80 5.85
N ALA A 121 -9.20 -11.47 5.68
CA ALA A 121 -9.52 -10.48 6.71
C ALA A 121 -11.03 -10.22 6.85
N ALA A 122 -11.89 -10.80 6.01
CA ALA A 122 -13.35 -10.57 6.05
C ALA A 122 -14.04 -11.20 7.27
N ASN A 123 -13.33 -12.02 8.04
CA ASN A 123 -13.88 -12.68 9.24
C ASN A 123 -13.91 -11.79 10.49
N ARG A 124 -13.35 -10.57 10.43
CA ARG A 124 -13.45 -9.56 11.50
C ARG A 124 -14.45 -8.47 11.13
N GLU A 125 -14.96 -7.76 12.13
CA GLU A 125 -15.72 -6.54 11.88
C GLU A 125 -14.81 -5.48 11.25
N TRP A 126 -15.36 -4.76 10.26
CA TRP A 126 -14.67 -3.69 9.55
C TRP A 126 -15.31 -2.36 9.96
N ASP A 127 -14.48 -1.40 10.35
CA ASP A 127 -14.90 0.00 10.32
C ASP A 127 -14.86 0.53 8.89
N GLU A 128 -15.37 1.74 8.69
CA GLU A 128 -15.41 2.37 7.36
C GLU A 128 -14.00 2.55 6.78
N GLY A 129 -13.04 3.01 7.58
CA GLY A 129 -11.67 3.23 7.13
C GLY A 129 -11.02 1.95 6.59
N PHE A 130 -11.23 0.82 7.28
CA PHE A 130 -10.76 -0.47 6.82
C PHE A 130 -11.46 -0.93 5.53
N LEU A 131 -12.78 -0.74 5.43
CA LEU A 131 -13.56 -1.05 4.22
C LEU A 131 -12.97 -0.33 2.99
N LEU A 132 -12.73 0.98 3.09
CA LEU A 132 -12.17 1.76 1.99
C LEU A 132 -10.77 1.28 1.60
N CYS A 133 -9.91 1.00 2.59
CA CYS A 133 -8.57 0.45 2.33
C CYS A 133 -8.62 -0.92 1.63
N ALA A 134 -9.51 -1.80 2.07
CA ALA A 134 -9.68 -3.15 1.51
C ALA A 134 -10.20 -3.11 0.06
N LEU A 135 -11.22 -2.29 -0.21
CA LEU A 135 -11.76 -2.10 -1.56
C LEU A 135 -10.75 -1.44 -2.49
N SER A 136 -10.03 -0.42 -2.01
CA SER A 136 -8.96 0.25 -2.75
C SER A 136 -7.85 -0.73 -3.13
N ALA A 137 -7.43 -1.60 -2.21
CA ALA A 137 -6.43 -2.64 -2.47
C ALA A 137 -6.85 -3.60 -3.58
N ILE A 138 -8.12 -4.02 -3.61
CA ILE A 138 -8.65 -4.87 -4.70
C ILE A 138 -8.62 -4.11 -6.03
N ALA A 139 -9.15 -2.88 -6.07
CA ALA A 139 -9.23 -2.09 -7.29
C ALA A 139 -7.82 -1.80 -7.86
N ALA A 140 -6.86 -1.41 -7.01
CA ALA A 140 -5.48 -1.16 -7.40
C ALA A 140 -4.83 -2.42 -7.99
N ALA A 141 -4.97 -3.57 -7.31
CA ALA A 141 -4.45 -4.86 -7.77
C ALA A 141 -5.03 -5.34 -9.11
N LYS A 142 -6.24 -4.89 -9.46
CA LYS A 142 -6.91 -5.20 -10.74
C LYS A 142 -6.61 -4.20 -11.85
N GLY A 143 -5.77 -3.18 -11.60
CA GLY A 143 -5.39 -2.19 -12.61
C GLY A 143 -6.35 -1.01 -12.71
N TYR A 144 -7.25 -0.81 -11.73
CA TYR A 144 -8.22 0.28 -11.71
C TYR A 144 -7.78 1.39 -10.74
N GLY A 145 -6.60 1.98 -10.97
CA GLY A 145 -5.98 2.95 -10.06
C GLY A 145 -6.83 4.18 -9.79
N THR A 146 -7.51 4.74 -10.80
CA THR A 146 -8.43 5.88 -10.60
C THR A 146 -9.62 5.52 -9.70
N VAL A 147 -10.17 4.31 -9.86
CA VAL A 147 -11.26 3.83 -8.98
C VAL A 147 -10.72 3.58 -7.58
N ALA A 148 -9.54 2.99 -7.46
CA ALA A 148 -8.89 2.73 -6.19
C ALA A 148 -8.57 4.01 -5.41
N GLU A 149 -8.14 5.06 -6.10
CA GLU A 149 -7.94 6.40 -5.52
C GLU A 149 -9.27 7.00 -5.04
N ALA A 150 -10.30 6.98 -5.90
CA ALA A 150 -11.63 7.50 -5.54
C ALA A 150 -12.21 6.78 -4.31
N ILE A 151 -12.03 5.46 -4.20
CA ILE A 151 -12.48 4.68 -3.04
C ILE A 151 -11.84 5.18 -1.74
N GLN A 152 -10.59 5.66 -1.73
CA GLN A 152 -9.97 6.14 -0.48
C GLN A 152 -10.62 7.41 0.06
N GLU A 153 -11.29 8.17 -0.79
CA GLU A 153 -12.01 9.40 -0.43
C GLU A 153 -13.52 9.16 -0.19
N LEU A 154 -14.02 7.96 -0.53
CA LEU A 154 -15.45 7.65 -0.62
C LEU A 154 -16.05 7.23 0.73
N HIS A 155 -15.84 8.05 1.76
CA HIS A 155 -16.57 7.95 3.03
C HIS A 155 -18.08 8.02 2.81
N SER A 156 -18.89 7.47 3.71
CA SER A 156 -20.35 7.40 3.54
C SER A 156 -20.98 8.76 3.25
N SER A 157 -20.54 9.83 3.93
CA SER A 157 -21.01 11.20 3.66
C SER A 157 -20.62 11.70 2.27
N VAL A 158 -19.40 11.41 1.82
CA VAL A 158 -18.93 11.78 0.48
C VAL A 158 -19.66 10.97 -0.59
N ALA A 159 -19.98 9.70 -0.31
CA ALA A 159 -20.75 8.85 -1.21
C ALA A 159 -22.19 9.37 -1.36
N GLU A 160 -22.83 9.80 -0.27
CA GLU A 160 -24.16 10.44 -0.30
C GLU A 160 -24.13 11.71 -1.16
N GLU A 161 -23.20 12.63 -0.89
CA GLU A 161 -23.04 13.88 -1.66
C GLU A 161 -22.76 13.59 -3.15
N PHE A 162 -21.91 12.59 -3.45
CA PHE A 162 -21.60 12.20 -4.82
C PHE A 162 -22.82 11.67 -5.56
N LEU A 163 -23.63 10.82 -4.92
CA LEU A 163 -24.84 10.26 -5.53
C LEU A 163 -25.91 11.32 -5.75
N GLU A 164 -26.08 12.26 -4.80
CA GLU A 164 -26.97 13.40 -4.97
C GLU A 164 -26.56 14.25 -6.18
N TRP A 165 -25.27 14.61 -6.29
CA TRP A 165 -24.75 15.37 -7.42
C TRP A 165 -24.92 14.64 -8.77
N LEU A 166 -24.68 13.33 -8.78
CA LEU A 166 -24.74 12.51 -9.99
C LEU A 166 -26.17 12.39 -10.55
N PHE A 167 -27.19 12.33 -9.69
CA PHE A 167 -28.60 12.18 -10.08
C PHE A 167 -29.40 13.49 -10.07
N SER A 168 -28.78 14.61 -9.67
CA SER A 168 -29.40 15.95 -9.77
C SER A 168 -29.31 16.57 -11.17
N HIS A 169 -28.77 15.85 -12.16
CA HIS A 169 -28.59 16.26 -13.56
C HIS A 169 -29.09 15.16 -14.51
#